data_AF-A0A353CSE1-F1
#
_entry.id   AF-A0A353CSE1-F1
#
_cell.length_a   1.000
_cell.length_b   1.000
_cell.length_c   1.000
_cell.angle_alpha   90.00
_cell.angle_beta   90.00
_cell.angle_gamma   90.00
#
_symmetry.space_group_name_H-M   'P 1'
#
loop_
_entity.id
_entity.type
_entity.pdbx_description
1 polymer ?
#
loop_
_entity_poly.entity_id
_entity_poly.type
_entity_poly.pdbx_seq_one_letter_code
_entity_poly.pdbx_strand_id
1 'polypeptide(L)'
;MRFAAILISILSFLAPCACAQTAEEVGREILTAYKNKDLEGVKRHMPPVLAMTVDKKFFKDKAIKSEVIGLRRWDGKVREVRYAANKAGVTASVYYDEDADPAKVRIFNLNKTGKTWKQALGSFLVIEKDKFMAYDDKEPSLKTAARKAPAAPAIVQGAPQDGPNKGYMIEMADGTVVKDPTVSQLQKAFEALGEENFFITLNAPDGFITASRSGGAYDVEYKDDQGQFAAMDEMSSEQSFDLFSAYIKREKTWKAKAKWRPFD
;
A
#
# COMPACT_ATOMS: atom_id res chain seq x y z
N MET A 1 45.90 -1.85 -56.38
CA MET A 1 45.35 -0.53 -56.04
C MET A 1 43.89 -0.71 -55.68
N ARG A 2 43.46 -0.21 -54.50
CA ARG A 2 42.06 0.08 -54.11
C ARG A 2 41.18 -1.14 -53.78
N PHE A 3 40.36 -1.18 -52.72
CA PHE A 3 40.21 -0.44 -51.46
C PHE A 3 39.33 -1.34 -50.58
N ALA A 4 39.63 -1.40 -49.28
CA ALA A 4 38.81 -2.07 -48.28
C ALA A 4 37.46 -1.36 -48.10
N ALA A 5 36.41 -2.12 -47.79
CA ALA A 5 35.20 -1.61 -47.15
C ALA A 5 34.67 -2.66 -46.17
N ILE A 6 35.17 -2.60 -44.94
CA ILE A 6 34.58 -3.30 -43.79
C ILE A 6 33.45 -2.41 -43.29
N LEU A 7 32.20 -2.84 -43.49
CA LEU A 7 31.02 -2.19 -42.92
C LEU A 7 30.94 -2.58 -41.44
N ILE A 8 31.42 -1.71 -40.54
CA ILE A 8 31.21 -1.84 -39.10
C ILE A 8 29.76 -1.47 -38.82
N SER A 9 28.91 -2.47 -38.62
CA SER A 9 27.55 -2.29 -38.10
C SER A 9 27.65 -1.93 -36.61
N ILE A 10 27.61 -0.64 -36.30
CA ILE A 10 27.51 -0.14 -34.94
C ILE A 10 26.07 -0.40 -34.48
N LEU A 11 25.85 -1.55 -33.86
CA LEU A 11 24.65 -1.80 -33.06
C LEU A 11 24.77 -0.97 -31.78
N SER A 12 24.27 0.26 -31.83
CA SER A 12 24.11 1.10 -30.64
C SER A 12 23.11 0.42 -29.70
N PHE A 13 23.62 -0.36 -28.74
CA PHE A 13 22.90 -0.66 -27.51
C PHE A 13 22.70 0.65 -26.75
N LEU A 14 21.67 1.40 -27.12
CA LEU A 14 21.04 2.35 -26.23
C LEU A 14 20.40 1.50 -25.13
N ALA A 15 21.18 1.21 -24.08
CA ALA A 15 20.60 0.83 -22.82
C ALA A 15 19.54 1.91 -22.50
N PRO A 16 18.26 1.56 -22.30
CA PRO A 16 17.27 2.56 -21.92
C PRO A 16 17.80 3.19 -20.65
N CYS A 17 18.14 4.48 -20.72
CA CYS A 17 18.32 5.31 -19.54
C CYS A 17 17.13 5.01 -18.65
N ALA A 18 17.37 4.49 -17.46
CA ALA A 18 16.33 4.25 -16.47
C ALA A 18 15.80 5.62 -16.01
N CYS A 19 14.95 6.23 -16.84
CA CYS A 19 14.16 7.39 -16.48
C CYS A 19 13.31 6.98 -15.27
N ALA A 20 13.28 7.84 -14.24
CA ALA A 20 12.40 7.62 -13.11
C ALA A 20 10.96 7.58 -13.63
N GLN A 21 10.23 6.48 -13.40
CA GLN A 21 8.85 6.36 -13.83
C GLN A 21 8.00 7.44 -13.14
N THR A 22 7.15 8.11 -13.92
CA THR A 22 6.19 9.07 -13.39
C THR A 22 5.02 8.36 -12.70
N ALA A 23 4.35 9.03 -11.77
CA ALA A 23 3.14 8.49 -11.14
C ALA A 23 2.03 8.20 -12.17
N GLU A 24 1.93 9.01 -13.22
CA GLU A 24 0.99 8.80 -14.32
C GLU A 24 1.26 7.50 -15.08
N GLU A 25 2.51 7.26 -15.46
CA GLU A 25 2.91 6.03 -16.17
C GLU A 25 2.62 4.79 -15.32
N VAL A 26 3.03 4.81 -14.05
CA VAL A 26 2.80 3.70 -13.13
C VAL A 26 1.30 3.48 -12.88
N GLY A 27 0.54 4.57 -12.67
CA GLY A 27 -0.91 4.50 -12.52
C GLY A 27 -1.58 3.86 -13.73
N ARG A 28 -1.21 4.29 -14.94
CA ARG A 28 -1.72 3.71 -16.20
C ARG A 28 -1.34 2.23 -16.37
N GLU A 29 -0.11 1.86 -16.07
CA GLU A 29 0.36 0.47 -16.10
C GLU A 29 -0.49 -0.42 -15.18
N ILE A 30 -0.72 0.02 -13.94
CA ILE A 30 -1.52 -0.72 -12.97
C ILE A 30 -2.98 -0.82 -13.40
N LEU A 31 -3.62 0.31 -13.75
CA LEU A 31 -5.03 0.32 -14.19
C LEU A 31 -5.24 -0.59 -15.41
N THR A 32 -4.28 -0.60 -16.34
CA THR A 32 -4.27 -1.51 -17.49
C THR A 32 -4.16 -2.97 -17.06
N ALA A 33 -3.27 -3.27 -16.10
CA ALA A 33 -3.11 -4.61 -15.57
C ALA A 33 -4.39 -5.11 -14.87
N TYR A 34 -5.06 -4.28 -14.07
CA TYR A 34 -6.36 -4.63 -13.48
C TYR A 34 -7.42 -4.87 -14.55
N LYS A 35 -7.56 -3.96 -15.52
CA LYS A 35 -8.54 -4.08 -16.62
C LYS A 35 -8.35 -5.38 -17.42
N ASN A 36 -7.10 -5.75 -17.68
CA ASN A 36 -6.73 -6.94 -18.45
C ASN A 36 -6.61 -8.21 -17.61
N LYS A 37 -6.79 -8.12 -16.28
CA LYS A 37 -6.54 -9.21 -15.32
C LYS A 37 -5.11 -9.78 -15.44
N ASP A 38 -4.14 -8.92 -15.70
CA ASP A 38 -2.72 -9.24 -15.74
C ASP A 38 -2.13 -9.25 -14.33
N LEU A 39 -1.96 -10.46 -13.80
CA LEU A 39 -1.46 -10.68 -12.45
C LEU A 39 -0.02 -10.16 -12.27
N GLU A 40 0.85 -10.37 -13.25
CA GLU A 40 2.25 -9.98 -13.18
C GLU A 40 2.41 -8.47 -13.29
N GLY A 41 1.58 -7.83 -14.13
CA GLY A 41 1.47 -6.38 -14.20
C GLY A 41 1.08 -5.76 -12.86
N VAL A 42 0.10 -6.33 -12.15
CA VAL A 42 -0.30 -5.87 -10.81
C VAL A 42 0.83 -6.07 -9.79
N LYS A 43 1.42 -7.27 -9.74
CA LYS A 43 2.48 -7.62 -8.78
C LYS A 43 3.73 -6.75 -8.92
N ARG A 44 4.07 -6.30 -10.13
CA ARG A 44 5.23 -5.43 -10.40
C ARG A 44 5.23 -4.15 -9.57
N HIS A 45 4.05 -3.59 -9.33
CA HIS A 45 3.89 -2.33 -8.61
C HIS A 45 3.33 -2.50 -7.20
N MET A 46 3.03 -3.72 -6.77
CA MET A 46 2.71 -3.99 -5.37
C MET A 46 3.96 -3.94 -4.48
N PRO A 47 3.79 -3.66 -3.18
CA PRO A 47 4.77 -4.00 -2.17
C PRO A 47 5.18 -5.48 -2.28
N PRO A 48 6.48 -5.84 -2.22
CA PRO A 48 6.95 -7.20 -2.48
C PRO A 48 6.26 -8.28 -1.63
N VAL A 49 5.98 -7.99 -0.36
CA VAL A 49 5.31 -8.92 0.56
C VAL A 49 3.89 -9.21 0.09
N LEU A 50 3.13 -8.19 -0.32
CA LEU A 50 1.80 -8.36 -0.90
C LEU A 50 1.84 -9.07 -2.25
N ALA A 51 2.85 -8.78 -3.08
CA ALA A 51 3.00 -9.45 -4.37
C ALA A 51 3.17 -10.98 -4.21
N MET A 52 3.82 -11.43 -3.12
CA MET A 52 4.00 -12.85 -2.84
C MET A 52 2.69 -13.56 -2.45
N THR A 53 1.72 -12.83 -1.89
CA THR A 53 0.46 -13.41 -1.41
C THR A 53 -0.64 -13.42 -2.47
N VAL A 54 -0.39 -12.77 -3.62
CA VAL A 54 -1.32 -12.59 -4.73
C VAL A 54 -1.10 -13.66 -5.81
N ASP A 55 -2.16 -14.44 -6.06
CA ASP A 55 -2.17 -15.59 -6.98
C ASP A 55 -3.27 -15.48 -8.06
N LYS A 56 -3.50 -16.55 -8.83
CA LYS A 56 -4.51 -16.58 -9.89
C LYS A 56 -5.96 -16.39 -9.39
N LYS A 57 -6.23 -16.56 -8.10
CA LYS A 57 -7.54 -16.32 -7.48
C LYS A 57 -7.73 -14.85 -7.11
N PHE A 58 -6.70 -14.01 -7.16
CA PHE A 58 -6.78 -12.57 -6.88
C PHE A 58 -7.94 -11.87 -7.62
N PHE A 59 -8.08 -12.08 -8.93
CA PHE A 59 -9.19 -11.50 -9.71
C PHE A 59 -10.54 -12.22 -9.53
N LYS A 60 -10.61 -13.25 -8.69
CA LYS A 60 -11.86 -13.92 -8.30
C LYS A 60 -12.44 -13.36 -7.02
N ASP A 61 -11.63 -12.66 -6.22
CA ASP A 61 -12.06 -11.92 -5.03
C ASP A 61 -13.19 -10.93 -5.37
N LYS A 62 -14.17 -10.80 -4.48
CA LYS A 62 -15.37 -10.00 -4.71
C LYS A 62 -15.05 -8.51 -4.81
N ALA A 63 -14.17 -7.99 -3.94
CA ALA A 63 -13.76 -6.60 -3.96
C ALA A 63 -12.98 -6.30 -5.25
N ILE A 64 -12.01 -7.14 -5.61
CA ILE A 64 -11.21 -6.95 -6.84
C ILE A 64 -12.09 -7.04 -8.10
N LYS A 65 -13.06 -7.95 -8.15
CA LYS A 65 -14.02 -8.03 -9.26
C LYS A 65 -14.78 -6.72 -9.46
N SER A 66 -15.20 -6.07 -8.38
CA SER A 66 -15.90 -4.78 -8.44
C SER A 66 -15.04 -3.72 -9.13
N GLU A 67 -13.76 -3.65 -8.75
CA GLU A 67 -12.81 -2.71 -9.36
C GLU A 67 -12.58 -2.99 -10.85
N VAL A 68 -12.38 -4.26 -11.21
CA VAL A 68 -12.23 -4.67 -12.62
C VAL A 68 -13.47 -4.33 -13.45
N ILE A 69 -14.67 -4.48 -12.89
CA ILE A 69 -15.92 -4.09 -13.55
C ILE A 69 -15.97 -2.58 -13.74
N GLY A 70 -15.59 -1.79 -12.72
CA GLY A 70 -15.49 -0.34 -12.80
C GLY A 70 -14.58 0.11 -13.95
N LEU A 71 -13.43 -0.54 -14.11
CA LEU A 71 -12.45 -0.23 -15.15
C LEU A 71 -12.86 -0.62 -16.59
N ARG A 72 -13.98 -1.32 -16.79
CA ARG A 72 -14.44 -1.64 -18.15
C ARG A 72 -14.80 -0.40 -18.97
N ARG A 73 -15.32 0.64 -18.29
CA ARG A 73 -15.71 1.92 -18.89
C ARG A 73 -14.56 2.90 -19.06
N TRP A 74 -13.46 2.66 -18.33
CA TRP A 74 -12.26 3.49 -18.44
C TRP A 74 -11.67 3.43 -19.86
N ASP A 75 -11.39 4.60 -20.42
CA ASP A 75 -10.93 4.78 -21.81
C ASP A 75 -9.42 4.54 -22.01
N GLY A 76 -8.71 4.19 -20.93
CA GLY A 76 -7.27 3.96 -20.95
C GLY A 76 -6.41 5.20 -20.68
N LYS A 77 -7.03 6.35 -20.39
CA LYS A 77 -6.32 7.61 -20.13
C LYS A 77 -6.36 7.97 -18.65
N VAL A 78 -5.20 8.39 -18.13
CA VAL A 78 -5.16 9.13 -16.88
C VAL A 78 -5.56 10.56 -17.20
N ARG A 79 -6.47 11.13 -16.42
CA ARG A 79 -7.00 12.48 -16.63
C ARG A 79 -6.12 13.52 -15.94
N GLU A 80 -5.73 13.22 -14.71
CA GLU A 80 -4.87 14.09 -13.91
C GLU A 80 -4.17 13.28 -12.81
N VAL A 81 -2.98 13.72 -12.41
CA VAL A 81 -2.30 13.21 -11.22
C VAL A 81 -2.07 14.37 -10.28
N ARG A 82 -2.46 14.19 -9.02
CA ARG A 82 -2.15 15.14 -7.96
C ARG A 82 -1.44 14.46 -6.82
N TYR A 83 -0.75 15.27 -6.03
CA TYR A 83 0.19 14.81 -5.04
C TYR A 83 -0.20 15.33 -3.66
N ALA A 84 0.00 14.49 -2.68
CA ALA A 84 0.07 14.93 -1.31
C ALA A 84 1.44 14.53 -0.74
N ALA A 85 1.98 15.40 0.09
CA ALA A 85 3.16 15.08 0.88
C ALA A 85 2.81 15.22 2.35
N ASN A 86 3.13 14.17 3.09
CA ASN A 86 3.10 14.21 4.54
C ASN A 86 4.37 13.47 5.05
N LYS A 87 4.38 13.11 6.32
CA LYS A 87 5.50 12.38 6.95
C LYS A 87 5.75 11.00 6.37
N ALA A 88 4.70 10.37 5.82
CA ALA A 88 4.74 9.07 5.16
C ALA A 88 5.65 9.05 3.94
N GLY A 89 5.88 10.23 3.38
CA GLY A 89 6.46 10.40 2.07
C GLY A 89 5.47 11.10 1.14
N VAL A 90 5.58 10.76 -0.13
CA VAL A 90 4.79 11.38 -1.19
C VAL A 90 3.79 10.36 -1.69
N THR A 91 2.53 10.76 -1.75
CA THR A 91 1.48 10.00 -2.40
C THR A 91 1.08 10.68 -3.71
N ALA A 92 0.60 9.89 -4.66
CA ALA A 92 0.00 10.37 -5.88
C ALA A 92 -1.40 9.78 -6.02
N SER A 93 -2.39 10.65 -6.26
CA SER A 93 -3.75 10.28 -6.61
C SER A 93 -3.91 10.40 -8.12
N VAL A 94 -4.09 9.26 -8.78
CA VAL A 94 -4.25 9.14 -10.22
C VAL A 94 -5.73 9.16 -10.55
N TYR A 95 -6.24 10.30 -11.01
CA TYR A 95 -7.63 10.45 -11.46
C TYR A 95 -7.79 9.85 -12.86
N TYR A 96 -8.65 8.83 -12.98
CA TYR A 96 -8.82 8.07 -14.22
C TYR A 96 -10.26 8.07 -14.75
N ASP A 97 -11.28 8.25 -13.92
CA ASP A 97 -12.67 8.30 -14.40
C ASP A 97 -13.60 9.09 -13.48
N GLU A 98 -14.64 9.73 -14.04
CA GLU A 98 -15.67 10.38 -13.23
C GLU A 98 -16.54 9.30 -12.56
N ASP A 99 -17.09 9.60 -11.39
CA ASP A 99 -18.10 8.71 -10.80
C ASP A 99 -19.51 8.97 -11.40
N ALA A 100 -20.50 8.18 -11.01
CA ALA A 100 -21.88 8.44 -11.39
C ALA A 100 -22.38 9.78 -10.79
N ASP A 101 -21.86 10.13 -9.62
CA ASP A 101 -22.00 11.47 -9.04
C ASP A 101 -20.91 12.40 -9.61
N PRO A 102 -21.27 13.46 -10.35
CA PRO A 102 -20.29 14.39 -10.95
C PRO A 102 -19.50 15.22 -9.93
N ALA A 103 -19.94 15.26 -8.66
CA ALA A 103 -19.16 15.84 -7.58
C ALA A 103 -17.98 14.95 -7.16
N LYS A 104 -17.90 13.71 -7.66
CA LYS A 104 -16.91 12.70 -7.24
C LYS A 104 -16.10 12.17 -8.40
N VAL A 105 -14.85 11.83 -8.09
CA VAL A 105 -13.89 11.27 -9.03
C VAL A 105 -13.38 9.93 -8.55
N ARG A 106 -13.09 9.02 -9.49
CA ARG A 106 -12.44 7.75 -9.25
C ARG A 106 -10.94 7.92 -9.37
N ILE A 107 -10.24 7.60 -8.30
CA ILE A 107 -8.79 7.73 -8.21
C ILE A 107 -8.12 6.39 -7.89
N PHE A 108 -6.85 6.29 -8.27
CA PHE A 108 -5.95 5.24 -7.84
C PHE A 108 -4.76 5.83 -7.06
N ASN A 109 -4.55 5.40 -5.83
CA ASN A 109 -3.48 5.93 -4.98
C ASN A 109 -2.16 5.16 -5.10
N LEU A 110 -1.06 5.91 -5.17
CA LEU A 110 0.30 5.41 -5.19
C LEU A 110 1.10 6.00 -4.04
N ASN A 111 2.01 5.20 -3.48
CA ASN A 111 3.01 5.64 -2.52
C ASN A 111 4.37 5.69 -3.18
N LYS A 112 5.14 6.75 -2.91
CA LYS A 112 6.51 6.89 -3.40
C LYS A 112 7.47 6.11 -2.51
N THR A 113 8.13 5.10 -3.08
CA THR A 113 9.17 4.29 -2.43
C THR A 113 10.51 4.56 -3.12
N GLY A 114 11.33 5.42 -2.52
CA GLY A 114 12.59 5.87 -3.12
C GLY A 114 12.35 6.63 -4.42
N LYS A 115 12.83 6.06 -5.54
CA LYS A 115 12.61 6.61 -6.90
C LYS A 115 11.44 5.98 -7.65
N THR A 116 10.72 5.04 -7.02
CA THR A 116 9.65 4.27 -7.67
C THR A 116 8.30 4.53 -7.02
N TRP A 117 7.22 4.30 -7.76
CA TRP A 117 5.86 4.36 -7.25
C TRP A 117 5.31 2.95 -7.05
N LYS A 118 4.59 2.75 -5.95
CA LYS A 118 3.98 1.48 -5.58
C LYS A 118 2.51 1.66 -5.27
N GLN A 119 1.71 0.64 -5.57
CA GLN A 119 0.30 0.56 -5.21
C GLN A 119 0.15 0.73 -3.69
N ALA A 120 -0.76 1.61 -3.26
CA ALA A 120 -1.18 1.70 -1.87
C ALA A 120 -2.16 0.57 -1.49
N LEU A 121 -2.26 0.20 -0.21
CA LEU A 121 -3.36 -0.64 0.24
C LEU A 121 -4.68 0.13 0.09
N GLY A 122 -5.73 -0.54 -0.42
CA GLY A 122 -7.01 0.13 -0.71
C GLY A 122 -6.93 1.22 -1.80
N SER A 123 -6.11 1.01 -2.83
CA SER A 123 -5.77 2.05 -3.81
C SER A 123 -6.95 2.62 -4.62
N PHE A 124 -8.00 1.85 -4.85
CA PHE A 124 -9.17 2.32 -5.59
C PHE A 124 -10.10 3.07 -4.66
N LEU A 125 -10.33 4.36 -4.94
CA LEU A 125 -11.19 5.20 -4.13
C LEU A 125 -12.11 6.05 -5.01
N VAL A 126 -13.26 6.39 -4.44
CA VAL A 126 -14.15 7.45 -4.94
C VAL A 126 -14.08 8.58 -3.94
N ILE A 127 -13.66 9.77 -4.36
CA ILE A 127 -13.52 10.94 -3.48
C ILE A 127 -14.21 12.15 -4.07
N GLU A 128 -14.55 13.12 -3.22
CA GLU A 128 -15.04 14.42 -3.65
C GLU A 128 -14.01 15.11 -4.56
N LYS A 129 -14.49 15.66 -5.67
CA LYS A 129 -13.67 16.36 -6.67
C LYS A 129 -12.96 17.55 -6.06
N ASP A 130 -13.64 18.31 -5.20
CA ASP A 130 -13.02 19.44 -4.48
C ASP A 130 -11.87 19.00 -3.58
N LYS A 131 -12.00 17.81 -2.94
CA LYS A 131 -10.91 17.23 -2.14
C LYS A 131 -9.72 16.84 -3.02
N PHE A 132 -9.98 16.24 -4.18
CA PHE A 132 -8.92 15.95 -5.16
C PHE A 132 -8.22 17.23 -5.62
N MET A 133 -8.98 18.28 -5.95
CA MET A 133 -8.46 19.55 -6.43
C MET A 133 -7.70 20.37 -5.37
N ALA A 134 -7.80 19.99 -4.10
CA ALA A 134 -7.01 20.58 -3.01
C ALA A 134 -5.58 20.02 -2.93
N TYR A 135 -5.29 18.89 -3.60
CA TYR A 135 -3.95 18.31 -3.68
C TYR A 135 -3.03 19.09 -4.63
N ASP A 136 -1.72 18.98 -4.40
CA ASP A 136 -0.69 19.68 -5.18
C ASP A 136 -0.64 19.12 -6.61
N ASP A 137 -0.53 20.00 -7.61
CA ASP A 137 -0.41 19.64 -9.04
C ASP A 137 1.02 19.21 -9.44
N LYS A 138 1.99 19.44 -8.54
CA LYS A 138 3.41 19.15 -8.74
C LYS A 138 3.90 18.17 -7.71
N GLU A 139 4.68 17.20 -8.17
CA GLU A 139 5.31 16.24 -7.28
C GLU A 139 6.21 16.98 -6.26
N PRO A 140 5.90 16.90 -4.96
CA PRO A 140 6.70 17.55 -3.95
C PRO A 140 8.05 16.85 -3.82
N SER A 141 9.12 17.63 -3.62
CA SER A 141 10.42 17.02 -3.33
C SER A 141 10.35 16.26 -2.00
N LEU A 142 11.06 15.13 -1.90
CA LEU A 142 11.16 14.36 -0.64
C LEU A 142 11.66 15.23 0.53
N LYS A 143 12.49 16.25 0.24
CA LYS A 143 12.95 17.24 1.24
C LYS A 143 11.85 18.21 1.67
N THR A 144 10.93 18.57 0.78
CA THR A 144 9.77 19.42 1.07
C THR A 144 8.73 18.65 1.90
N ALA A 145 8.50 17.38 1.58
CA ALA A 145 7.63 16.48 2.35
C ALA A 145 8.12 16.34 3.81
N ALA A 146 9.43 16.16 4.00
CA ALA A 146 10.05 16.10 5.32
C ALA A 146 10.00 17.42 6.12
N ARG A 147 9.84 18.58 5.45
CA ARG A 147 9.82 19.92 6.09
C ARG A 147 8.42 20.44 6.43
N LYS A 148 7.38 20.04 5.71
CA LYS A 148 5.97 20.37 6.03
C LYS A 148 5.37 19.47 7.13
N ALA A 149 6.12 18.48 7.57
CA ALA A 149 5.76 17.57 8.64
C ALA A 149 5.91 18.22 10.04
N PRO A 150 4.97 18.00 10.99
CA PRO A 150 5.30 18.10 12.42
C PRO A 150 6.45 17.12 12.79
N ALA A 151 6.89 16.99 14.04
CA ALA A 151 7.94 16.02 14.41
C ALA A 151 7.55 14.54 14.09
N ALA A 152 8.50 13.67 13.76
CA ALA A 152 8.27 12.23 13.55
C ALA A 152 7.35 11.64 14.65
N PRO A 153 6.41 10.72 14.33
CA PRO A 153 5.61 10.06 15.35
C PRO A 153 6.53 9.42 16.39
N ALA A 154 6.20 9.57 17.68
CA ALA A 154 7.01 9.11 18.82
C ALA A 154 7.30 7.59 18.85
N ILE A 155 6.77 6.83 17.88
CA ILE A 155 6.91 5.38 17.70
C ILE A 155 8.38 4.95 17.62
N VAL A 156 9.25 5.79 17.02
CA VAL A 156 10.70 5.50 16.85
C VAL A 156 11.57 6.10 17.98
N GLN A 157 11.01 6.97 18.83
CA GLN A 157 11.77 7.66 19.87
C GLN A 157 11.49 7.07 21.26
N GLY A 158 12.53 6.49 21.86
CA GLY A 158 12.51 5.92 23.21
C GLY A 158 13.36 4.65 23.25
N ALA A 159 14.11 4.46 24.33
CA ALA A 159 14.88 3.24 24.53
C ALA A 159 13.92 2.02 24.55
N PRO A 160 14.17 0.97 23.76
CA PRO A 160 13.45 -0.29 23.84
C PRO A 160 13.42 -0.81 25.28
N GLN A 161 12.23 -1.08 25.83
CA GLN A 161 12.11 -1.80 27.11
C GLN A 161 12.16 -3.32 26.91
N ASP A 162 12.12 -3.76 25.65
CA ASP A 162 11.96 -5.13 25.19
C ASP A 162 12.80 -5.40 23.93
N GLY A 163 13.16 -6.66 23.72
CA GLY A 163 14.02 -7.08 22.60
C GLY A 163 13.32 -6.96 21.24
N PRO A 164 14.08 -6.74 20.13
CA PRO A 164 13.51 -6.66 18.80
C PRO A 164 12.95 -8.00 18.32
N ASN A 165 11.76 -7.99 17.72
CA ASN A 165 11.13 -9.19 17.16
C ASN A 165 11.60 -9.41 15.72
N LYS A 166 12.69 -10.15 15.56
CA LYS A 166 13.35 -10.34 14.26
C LYS A 166 12.43 -10.99 13.22
N GLY A 167 12.46 -10.45 12.00
CA GLY A 167 11.67 -10.92 10.87
C GLY A 167 10.25 -10.38 10.83
N TYR A 168 9.86 -9.54 11.80
CA TYR A 168 8.59 -8.83 11.79
C TYR A 168 8.75 -7.42 11.20
N MET A 169 7.63 -6.89 10.69
CA MET A 169 7.58 -5.53 10.16
C MET A 169 6.22 -4.90 10.38
N ILE A 170 6.17 -3.76 11.05
CA ILE A 170 4.98 -2.91 11.11
C ILE A 170 4.92 -2.08 9.82
N GLU A 171 3.74 -2.01 9.21
CA GLU A 171 3.39 -1.10 8.13
C GLU A 171 2.08 -0.39 8.50
N MET A 172 2.03 0.94 8.34
CA MET A 172 0.85 1.75 8.67
C MET A 172 0.33 2.50 7.44
N ALA A 173 -0.89 3.05 7.53
CA ALA A 173 -1.50 3.81 6.44
C ALA A 173 -0.71 5.06 6.07
N ASP A 174 -0.07 5.68 7.06
CA ASP A 174 0.87 6.77 6.88
C ASP A 174 2.26 6.30 6.41
N GLY A 175 2.37 5.13 5.77
CA GLY A 175 3.62 4.62 5.20
C GLY A 175 4.72 4.35 6.22
N THR A 176 4.47 4.50 7.52
CA THR A 176 5.44 4.16 8.57
C THR A 176 5.78 2.69 8.47
N VAL A 177 7.08 2.40 8.34
CA VAL A 177 7.63 1.03 8.35
C VAL A 177 8.62 0.89 9.50
N VAL A 178 8.37 -0.07 10.39
CA VAL A 178 9.29 -0.42 11.49
C VAL A 178 9.71 -1.88 11.33
N LYS A 179 11.00 -2.10 11.04
CA LYS A 179 11.60 -3.44 10.94
C LYS A 179 12.02 -3.94 12.32
N ASP A 180 11.88 -5.24 12.51
CA ASP A 180 12.19 -5.94 13.76
C ASP A 180 11.61 -5.22 15.00
N PRO A 181 10.31 -4.85 14.97
CA PRO A 181 9.72 -3.97 15.96
C PRO A 181 9.70 -4.60 17.35
N THR A 182 9.77 -3.76 18.37
CA THR A 182 9.47 -4.17 19.74
C THR A 182 7.96 -4.09 20.01
N VAL A 183 7.47 -4.74 21.06
CA VAL A 183 6.08 -4.63 21.52
C VAL A 183 5.77 -3.20 21.94
N SER A 184 6.72 -2.49 22.56
CA SER A 184 6.55 -1.05 22.87
C SER A 184 6.35 -0.20 21.62
N GLN A 185 7.11 -0.48 20.54
CA GLN A 185 6.91 0.22 19.27
C GLN A 185 5.56 -0.13 18.63
N LEU A 186 5.12 -1.38 18.76
CA LEU A 186 3.80 -1.82 18.32
C LEU A 186 2.68 -1.09 19.08
N GLN A 187 2.83 -0.88 20.39
CA GLN A 187 1.87 -0.14 21.20
C GLN A 187 1.76 1.32 20.74
N LYS A 188 2.90 1.99 20.55
CA LYS A 188 2.93 3.36 20.04
C LYS A 188 2.33 3.46 18.64
N ALA A 189 2.47 2.43 17.82
CA ALA A 189 1.82 2.37 16.51
C ALA A 189 0.29 2.32 16.65
N PHE A 190 -0.25 1.51 17.57
CA PHE A 190 -1.68 1.51 17.89
C PHE A 190 -2.19 2.86 18.42
N GLU A 191 -1.44 3.50 19.31
CA GLU A 191 -1.77 4.85 19.82
C GLU A 191 -1.79 5.92 18.72
N ALA A 192 -1.04 5.71 17.65
CA ALA A 192 -0.99 6.60 16.49
C ALA A 192 -2.10 6.36 15.44
N LEU A 193 -2.93 5.32 15.62
CA LEU A 193 -4.04 5.06 14.71
C LEU A 193 -5.16 6.09 14.88
N GLY A 194 -5.75 6.52 13.77
CA GLY A 194 -6.75 7.58 13.71
C GLY A 194 -7.43 7.63 12.34
N GLU A 195 -8.20 8.68 12.05
CA GLU A 195 -8.89 8.82 10.77
C GLU A 195 -7.93 8.88 9.56
N GLU A 196 -6.78 9.52 9.75
CA GLU A 196 -5.73 9.66 8.72
C GLU A 196 -4.72 8.51 8.71
N ASN A 197 -4.68 7.72 9.78
CA ASN A 197 -3.80 6.56 9.92
C ASN A 197 -4.65 5.36 10.34
N PHE A 198 -5.53 4.93 9.45
CA PHE A 198 -6.65 4.07 9.79
C PHE A 198 -6.31 2.58 9.72
N PHE A 199 -5.09 2.17 9.40
CA PHE A 199 -4.71 0.76 9.46
C PHE A 199 -3.30 0.53 9.99
N ILE A 200 -3.09 -0.66 10.55
CA ILE A 200 -1.79 -1.22 10.90
C ILE A 200 -1.70 -2.66 10.41
N THR A 201 -0.60 -3.03 9.78
CA THR A 201 -0.26 -4.40 9.41
C THR A 201 1.02 -4.79 10.11
N LEU A 202 1.01 -5.94 10.79
CA LEU A 202 2.19 -6.58 11.33
C LEU A 202 2.49 -7.82 10.49
N ASN A 203 3.49 -7.69 9.62
CA ASN A 203 3.99 -8.76 8.78
C ASN A 203 4.90 -9.68 9.58
N ALA A 204 4.80 -10.99 9.31
CA ALA A 204 5.66 -12.05 9.82
C ALA A 204 6.20 -12.89 8.64
N PRO A 205 7.22 -13.74 8.84
CA PRO A 205 7.73 -14.60 7.76
C PRO A 205 6.70 -15.59 7.19
N ASP A 206 5.71 -15.97 7.99
CA ASP A 206 4.70 -16.99 7.72
C ASP A 206 3.29 -16.42 7.51
N GLY A 207 3.13 -15.09 7.49
CA GLY A 207 1.81 -14.49 7.42
C GLY A 207 1.76 -13.02 7.79
N PHE A 208 0.56 -12.52 8.05
CA PHE A 208 0.37 -11.19 8.61
C PHE A 208 -0.87 -11.16 9.52
N ILE A 209 -0.91 -10.18 10.40
CA ILE A 209 -2.13 -9.71 11.05
C ILE A 209 -2.31 -8.22 10.73
N THR A 210 -3.52 -7.79 10.41
CA THR A 210 -3.85 -6.42 10.04
C THR A 210 -5.11 -5.96 10.76
N ALA A 211 -5.18 -4.67 11.08
CA ALA A 211 -6.34 -4.06 11.71
C ALA A 211 -6.65 -2.74 10.99
N SER A 212 -7.91 -2.55 10.62
CA SER A 212 -8.43 -1.31 10.06
C SER A 212 -9.42 -0.68 11.02
N ARG A 213 -9.29 0.64 11.26
CA ARG A 213 -10.12 1.41 12.18
C ARG A 213 -11.29 2.05 11.43
N SER A 214 -12.51 1.79 11.90
CA SER A 214 -13.75 2.42 11.42
C SER A 214 -14.66 2.73 12.60
N GLY A 215 -15.19 3.95 12.70
CA GLY A 215 -16.14 4.30 13.77
C GLY A 215 -15.61 4.15 15.21
N GLY A 216 -14.29 4.08 15.41
CA GLY A 216 -13.67 3.83 16.72
C GLY A 216 -13.47 2.36 17.08
N ALA A 217 -13.98 1.44 16.27
CA ALA A 217 -13.73 0.01 16.37
C ALA A 217 -12.72 -0.45 15.31
N TYR A 218 -12.26 -1.70 15.44
CA TYR A 218 -11.24 -2.29 14.58
C TYR A 218 -11.75 -3.59 13.96
N ASP A 219 -11.68 -3.65 12.64
CA ASP A 219 -11.80 -4.88 11.86
C ASP A 219 -10.41 -5.51 11.79
N VAL A 220 -10.28 -6.73 12.32
CA VAL A 220 -9.01 -7.45 12.36
C VAL A 220 -9.04 -8.65 11.44
N GLU A 221 -7.98 -8.82 10.65
CA GLU A 221 -7.77 -9.94 9.76
C GLU A 221 -6.38 -10.53 9.96
N TYR A 222 -6.23 -11.82 9.67
CA TYR A 222 -4.91 -12.43 9.56
C TYR A 222 -4.83 -13.36 8.36
N LYS A 223 -3.60 -13.65 7.93
CA LYS A 223 -3.30 -14.67 6.93
C LYS A 223 -2.16 -15.55 7.42
N ASP A 224 -2.31 -16.85 7.21
CA ASP A 224 -1.28 -17.87 7.41
C ASP A 224 -1.31 -18.91 6.29
N ASP A 225 -0.68 -20.07 6.50
CA ASP A 225 -0.65 -21.20 5.56
C ASP A 225 -2.01 -21.88 5.36
N GLN A 226 -2.96 -21.70 6.29
CA GLN A 226 -4.31 -22.28 6.22
C GLN A 226 -5.29 -21.38 5.45
N GLY A 227 -4.98 -20.09 5.29
CA GLY A 227 -5.81 -19.15 4.56
C GLY A 227 -5.79 -17.74 5.16
N GLN A 228 -6.74 -16.92 4.73
CA GLN A 228 -7.01 -15.61 5.33
C GLN A 228 -8.32 -15.69 6.09
N PHE A 229 -8.37 -15.03 7.25
CA PHE A 229 -9.49 -15.07 8.17
C PHE A 229 -9.76 -13.67 8.70
N ALA A 230 -11.04 -13.32 8.83
CA ALA A 230 -11.49 -12.11 9.49
C ALA A 230 -12.04 -12.44 10.88
N ALA A 231 -11.81 -11.55 11.84
CA ALA A 231 -12.53 -11.57 13.10
C ALA A 231 -14.03 -11.41 12.81
N MET A 232 -14.85 -12.14 13.55
CA MET A 232 -16.31 -12.06 13.42
C MET A 232 -16.90 -10.82 14.09
N ASP A 233 -16.25 -10.37 15.16
CA ASP A 233 -16.67 -9.25 15.98
C ASP A 233 -15.67 -8.09 15.81
N GLU A 234 -16.17 -6.86 15.74
CA GLU A 234 -15.33 -5.66 15.81
C GLU A 234 -14.62 -5.59 17.17
N MET A 235 -13.37 -5.12 17.17
CA MET A 235 -12.53 -5.08 18.36
C MET A 235 -12.29 -3.66 18.85
N SER A 236 -12.10 -3.49 20.16
CA SER A 236 -11.53 -2.26 20.71
C SER A 236 -10.05 -2.13 20.36
N SER A 237 -9.48 -0.93 20.57
CA SER A 237 -8.04 -0.71 20.41
C SER A 237 -7.21 -1.60 21.32
N GLU A 238 -7.67 -1.83 22.56
CA GLU A 238 -6.99 -2.67 23.54
C GLU A 238 -7.04 -4.15 23.14
N GLN A 239 -8.20 -4.64 22.73
CA GLN A 239 -8.36 -6.02 22.24
C GLN A 239 -7.49 -6.29 21.00
N SER A 240 -7.45 -5.32 20.07
CA SER A 240 -6.64 -5.41 18.86
C SER A 240 -5.14 -5.41 19.18
N PHE A 241 -4.70 -4.51 20.08
CA PHE A 241 -3.30 -4.48 20.52
C PHE A 241 -2.90 -5.78 21.23
N ASP A 242 -3.73 -6.29 22.14
CA ASP A 242 -3.49 -7.55 22.85
C ASP A 242 -3.34 -8.73 21.89
N LEU A 243 -4.16 -8.76 20.84
CA LEU A 243 -4.10 -9.78 19.80
C LEU A 243 -2.81 -9.68 18.98
N PHE A 244 -2.42 -8.48 18.56
CA PHE A 244 -1.16 -8.23 17.84
C PHE A 244 0.07 -8.52 18.71
N SER A 245 0.03 -8.21 20.00
CA SER A 245 1.06 -8.51 20.98
C SER A 245 1.23 -10.03 21.17
N ALA A 246 0.12 -10.78 21.22
CA ALA A 246 0.16 -12.24 21.27
C ALA A 246 0.71 -12.84 19.96
N TYR A 247 0.35 -12.26 18.82
CA TYR A 247 0.83 -12.66 17.50
C TYR A 247 2.35 -12.46 17.35
N ILE A 248 2.88 -11.28 17.71
CA ILE A 248 4.33 -10.99 17.60
C ILE A 248 5.17 -11.86 18.53
N LYS A 249 4.62 -12.23 19.70
CA LYS A 249 5.23 -13.14 20.69
C LYS A 249 5.07 -14.63 20.34
N ARG A 250 4.35 -14.95 19.27
CA ARG A 250 4.04 -16.33 18.84
C ARG A 250 3.34 -17.14 19.92
N GLU A 251 2.45 -16.52 20.68
CA GLU A 251 1.65 -17.21 21.69
C GLU A 251 0.71 -18.21 21.04
N LYS A 252 0.80 -19.51 21.37
CA LYS A 252 -0.03 -20.56 20.73
C LYS A 252 -1.54 -20.30 20.80
N THR A 253 -1.97 -19.51 21.78
CA THR A 253 -3.38 -19.20 22.06
C THR A 253 -3.86 -17.90 21.43
N TRP A 254 -3.03 -17.19 20.65
CA TRP A 254 -3.42 -15.88 20.08
C TRP A 254 -4.72 -15.97 19.26
N LYS A 255 -4.91 -17.05 18.48
CA LYS A 255 -6.13 -17.28 17.71
C LYS A 255 -7.37 -17.46 18.59
N ALA A 256 -7.24 -17.90 19.84
CA ALA A 256 -8.38 -18.06 20.74
C ALA A 256 -8.90 -16.72 21.32
N LYS A 257 -8.18 -15.61 21.11
CA LYS A 257 -8.58 -14.27 21.56
C LYS A 257 -9.67 -13.63 20.68
N ALA A 258 -10.03 -14.25 19.56
CA ALA A 258 -11.13 -13.82 18.70
C ALA A 258 -11.88 -15.03 18.11
N LYS A 259 -13.07 -14.80 17.58
CA LYS A 259 -13.75 -15.75 16.71
C LYS A 259 -13.43 -15.41 15.27
N TRP A 260 -13.10 -16.43 14.48
CA TRP A 260 -12.63 -16.25 13.11
C TRP A 260 -13.58 -16.88 12.12
N ARG A 261 -13.77 -16.21 10.99
CA ARG A 261 -14.38 -16.77 9.79
C ARG A 261 -13.38 -16.72 8.66
N PRO A 262 -13.44 -17.65 7.69
CA PRO A 262 -12.72 -17.49 6.42
C PRO A 262 -13.00 -16.12 5.82
N PHE A 263 -11.98 -15.51 5.24
CA PHE A 263 -12.11 -14.28 4.47
C PHE A 263 -12.61 -14.63 3.06
N ASP A 264 -13.85 -14.22 2.74
CA ASP A 264 -14.57 -14.55 1.50
C ASP A 264 -14.27 -13.61 0.32
#